data_AF-A0A8J1YR14-F1
#
_entry.id   AF-A0A8J1YR14-F1
#
_cell.length_a   1.000
_cell.length_b   1.000
_cell.length_c   1.000
_cell.angle_alpha   90.00
_cell.angle_beta   90.00
_cell.angle_gamma   90.00
#
_symmetry.space_group_name_H-M   'P 1'
#
loop_
_entity.id
_entity.type
_entity.pdbx_description
1 polymer ?
#
loop_
_entity_poly.entity_id
_entity_poly.type
_entity_poly.pdbx_seq_one_letter_code
_entity_poly.pdbx_strand_id
1 'polypeptide(L)'
;MSLSATQRGIYGREFPPQKIPFQHLTHINYAFAKVDRQSGGVTLSDPWADVEIHFEGDRWDEQGKNLYGCFKAIYLMKKKNRQQPFRDVVDWRMVVLPATAPEAESYVQLLHELRHGLEQLALSKKRGRGQYQLTVAAPCGASNMSMLRIADMDRVLDFWNLMAYDFAGSWDPVANHQANLSGTESSNLPSVDKAVKHYLSHGVKASKLVVGMPLYGRAFADTSGPGSAYSGVGKGSWEDGIWDYKVLPQPGAQEFNRYDLGASFSYDPPVDIVPLCHKD
;
A
#
# COMPACT_ATOMS: atom_id res chain seq x y z
N MET A 1 12.68 -2.58 1.47
CA MET A 1 11.26 -2.98 1.44
C MET A 1 10.45 -1.92 2.19
N SER A 2 9.27 -1.55 1.69
CA SER A 2 8.40 -0.56 2.32
C SER A 2 7.14 -1.25 2.85
N LEU A 3 6.68 -0.88 4.05
CA LEU A 3 5.42 -1.40 4.64
C LEU A 3 4.39 -0.28 4.77
N SER A 4 3.14 -0.54 4.43
CA SER A 4 2.03 0.37 4.76
C SER A 4 1.39 -0.07 6.07
N ALA A 5 1.39 0.82 7.08
CA ALA A 5 0.82 0.58 8.38
C ALA A 5 -0.39 1.50 8.59
N THR A 6 -1.50 0.94 9.08
CA THR A 6 -2.72 1.73 9.29
C THR A 6 -2.95 1.99 10.77
N GLN A 7 -3.39 3.19 11.13
CA GLN A 7 -3.71 3.55 12.52
C GLN A 7 -4.76 2.60 13.15
N ARG A 8 -5.67 2.05 12.34
CA ARG A 8 -6.71 1.10 12.79
C ARG A 8 -6.17 -0.29 13.12
N GLY A 9 -4.92 -0.58 12.76
CA GLY A 9 -4.26 -1.85 13.05
C GLY A 9 -4.17 -2.16 14.54
N ILE A 10 -4.22 -1.14 15.41
CA ILE A 10 -4.06 -1.30 16.85
C ILE A 10 -5.30 -1.87 17.56
N TYR A 11 -6.47 -1.81 16.92
CA TYR A 11 -7.74 -2.26 17.50
C TYR A 11 -7.93 -3.76 17.29
N GLY A 12 -8.98 -4.20 16.58
CA GLY A 12 -9.27 -5.62 16.39
C GLY A 12 -8.12 -6.43 15.76
N ARG A 13 -7.27 -5.80 14.94
CA ARG A 13 -6.09 -6.45 14.35
C ARG A 13 -4.95 -6.69 15.34
N GLU A 14 -4.98 -6.01 16.50
CA GLU A 14 -4.00 -6.10 17.59
C GLU A 14 -2.55 -6.00 17.11
N PHE A 15 -2.30 -5.12 16.13
CA PHE A 15 -1.00 -4.92 15.50
C PHE A 15 -0.49 -3.49 15.77
N PRO A 16 -0.03 -3.19 17.00
CA PRO A 16 0.54 -1.89 17.33
C PRO A 16 1.93 -1.73 16.71
N PRO A 17 2.47 -0.50 16.63
CA PRO A 17 3.75 -0.24 15.95
C PRO A 17 4.91 -1.10 16.45
N GLN A 18 4.92 -1.50 17.73
CA GLN A 18 5.93 -2.35 18.34
C GLN A 18 6.05 -3.73 17.67
N LYS A 19 4.98 -4.22 17.02
CA LYS A 19 4.97 -5.49 16.27
C LYS A 19 5.52 -5.35 14.84
N ILE A 20 5.80 -4.14 14.37
CA ILE A 20 6.34 -3.93 13.01
C ILE A 20 7.78 -4.47 12.95
N PRO A 21 8.10 -5.38 12.00
CA PRO A 21 9.42 -5.97 11.85
C PRO A 21 10.40 -5.00 11.16
N PHE A 22 10.65 -3.85 11.77
CA PHE A 22 11.35 -2.71 11.16
C PHE A 22 12.76 -3.04 10.68
N GLN A 23 13.44 -4.04 11.25
CA GLN A 23 14.78 -4.44 10.83
C GLN A 23 14.85 -4.94 9.37
N HIS A 24 13.72 -5.33 8.78
CA HIS A 24 13.61 -5.76 7.39
C HIS A 24 13.07 -4.66 6.47
N LEU A 25 12.79 -3.48 7.02
CA LEU A 25 12.15 -2.37 6.31
C LEU A 25 13.13 -1.23 6.10
N THR A 26 12.88 -0.46 5.04
CA THR A 26 13.56 0.82 4.78
C THR A 26 12.60 1.99 4.96
N HIS A 27 11.30 1.77 4.72
CA HIS A 27 10.24 2.78 4.86
C HIS A 27 9.01 2.20 5.57
N ILE A 28 8.36 3.04 6.39
CA ILE A 28 6.99 2.83 6.86
C ILE A 28 6.12 3.96 6.30
N ASN A 29 5.05 3.58 5.60
CA ASN A 29 4.04 4.49 5.11
C ASN A 29 2.88 4.47 6.12
N TYR A 30 2.77 5.52 6.93
CA TYR A 30 1.70 5.62 7.93
C TYR A 30 0.43 6.18 7.29
N ALA A 31 -0.65 5.42 7.39
CA ALA A 31 -1.86 5.65 6.61
C ALA A 31 -3.12 5.65 7.50
N PHE A 32 -4.10 6.52 7.29
CA PHE A 32 -4.19 7.62 6.31
C PHE A 32 -4.53 8.92 7.04
N ALA A 33 -3.97 10.05 6.59
CA ALA A 33 -4.54 11.35 6.96
C ALA A 33 -5.80 11.65 6.15
N LYS A 34 -6.63 12.54 6.70
CA LYS A 34 -7.77 13.13 6.00
C LYS A 34 -7.35 14.45 5.38
N VAL A 35 -7.90 14.73 4.19
CA VAL A 35 -7.78 16.04 3.54
C VAL A 35 -9.17 16.66 3.54
N ASP A 36 -9.28 17.86 4.11
CA ASP A 36 -10.48 18.65 4.03
C ASP A 36 -10.70 19.16 2.60
N ARG A 37 -11.89 18.90 2.04
CA ARG A 37 -12.16 19.16 0.63
C ARG A 37 -12.30 20.64 0.28
N GLN A 38 -12.59 21.50 1.26
CA GLN A 38 -12.81 22.93 1.02
C GLN A 38 -11.53 23.73 1.21
N SER A 39 -10.80 23.45 2.28
CA SER A 39 -9.58 24.17 2.66
C SER A 39 -8.29 23.52 2.16
N GLY A 40 -8.33 22.23 1.77
CA GLY A 40 -7.13 21.43 1.49
C GLY A 40 -6.33 21.08 2.74
N GLY A 41 -6.83 21.41 3.95
CA GLY A 41 -6.15 21.15 5.21
C GLY A 41 -6.01 19.65 5.50
N VAL A 42 -4.83 19.24 5.94
CA VAL A 42 -4.55 17.84 6.32
C VAL A 42 -4.78 17.65 7.81
N THR A 43 -5.55 16.63 8.19
CA THR A 43 -5.88 16.31 9.59
C THR A 43 -5.65 14.82 9.90
N LEU A 44 -5.42 14.54 11.18
CA LEU A 44 -5.37 13.17 11.70
C LEU A 44 -6.75 12.52 11.54
N SER A 45 -6.75 11.27 11.11
CA SER A 45 -8.01 10.57 10.86
C SER A 45 -8.55 9.86 12.10
N ASP A 46 -7.67 9.53 13.05
CA ASP A 46 -7.97 8.89 14.34
C ASP A 46 -6.99 9.42 15.43
N PRO A 47 -7.28 10.60 16.01
CA PRO A 47 -6.41 11.21 17.02
C PRO A 47 -6.11 10.29 18.21
N TRP A 48 -7.07 9.45 18.61
CA TRP A 48 -6.88 8.51 19.71
C TRP A 48 -5.72 7.54 19.40
N ALA A 49 -5.79 6.85 18.26
CA ALA A 49 -4.73 5.95 17.82
C ALA A 49 -3.41 6.68 17.50
N ASP A 50 -3.50 7.87 16.91
CA ASP A 50 -2.37 8.61 16.36
C ASP A 50 -1.49 9.21 17.47
N VAL A 51 -2.11 9.83 18.50
CA VAL A 51 -1.41 10.67 19.48
C VAL A 51 -1.83 10.49 20.95
N GLU A 52 -2.90 9.75 21.28
CA GLU A 52 -3.44 9.71 22.66
C GLU A 52 -3.27 8.36 23.37
N ILE A 53 -3.48 7.24 22.66
CA ILE A 53 -3.41 5.91 23.28
C ILE A 53 -2.02 5.64 23.86
N HIS A 54 -1.99 5.08 25.06
CA HIS A 54 -0.75 4.71 25.74
C HIS A 54 -0.41 3.25 25.42
N PHE A 55 0.84 3.00 25.07
CA PHE A 55 1.37 1.65 24.90
C PHE A 55 2.20 1.23 26.12
N GLU A 56 2.61 -0.04 26.14
CA GLU A 56 3.48 -0.57 27.19
C GLU A 56 4.75 0.29 27.34
N GLY A 57 5.03 0.70 28.58
CA GLY A 57 6.14 1.59 28.94
C GLY A 57 5.77 3.08 28.99
N ASP A 58 4.59 3.47 28.54
CA ASP A 58 4.10 4.84 28.72
C ASP A 58 3.64 5.09 30.16
N ARG A 59 3.98 6.29 30.65
CA ARG A 59 3.56 6.78 31.95
C ARG A 59 2.25 7.53 31.83
N TRP A 60 1.38 7.33 32.81
CA TRP A 60 0.04 7.96 32.87
C TRP A 60 0.04 9.25 33.69
N ASP A 61 1.12 9.53 34.42
CA ASP A 61 1.27 10.64 35.35
C ASP A 61 2.16 11.78 34.80
N GLU A 62 2.53 11.73 33.51
CA GLU A 62 3.33 12.78 32.89
C GLU A 62 2.51 14.07 32.73
N GLN A 63 2.96 15.15 33.38
CA GLN A 63 2.34 16.46 33.25
C GLN A 63 2.66 17.10 31.88
N GLY A 64 1.72 17.88 31.33
CA GLY A 64 1.90 18.65 30.10
C GLY A 64 1.22 18.07 28.86
N LYS A 65 1.53 18.63 27.69
CA LYS A 65 1.02 18.17 26.38
C LYS A 65 2.00 17.18 25.76
N ASN A 66 1.92 15.93 26.20
CA ASN A 66 2.81 14.87 25.73
C ASN A 66 2.27 14.18 24.48
N LEU A 67 3.18 13.72 23.61
CA LEU A 67 2.84 12.91 22.45
C LEU A 67 2.80 11.43 22.85
N TYR A 68 1.69 10.75 22.57
CA TYR A 68 1.53 9.30 22.72
C TYR A 68 1.18 8.66 21.38
N GLY A 69 0.42 7.56 21.41
CA GLY A 69 -0.11 6.87 20.26
C GLY A 69 0.96 6.29 19.35
N CYS A 70 0.53 5.99 18.13
CA CYS A 70 1.38 5.38 17.13
C CYS A 70 2.58 6.27 16.81
N PHE A 71 2.41 7.59 16.84
CA PHE A 71 3.49 8.54 16.55
C PHE A 71 4.61 8.48 17.58
N LYS A 72 4.30 8.41 18.88
CA LYS A 72 5.34 8.23 19.91
C LYS A 72 6.07 6.91 19.72
N ALA A 73 5.34 5.81 19.53
CA ALA A 73 5.92 4.48 19.37
C ALA A 73 6.87 4.41 18.16
N ILE A 74 6.44 4.95 17.01
CA ILE A 74 7.24 5.10 15.79
C ILE A 74 8.49 5.98 16.02
N TYR A 75 8.32 7.11 16.71
CA TYR A 75 9.44 7.99 17.04
C TYR A 75 10.49 7.31 17.91
N LEU A 76 10.07 6.59 18.95
CA LEU A 76 10.96 5.84 19.84
C LEU A 76 11.70 4.73 19.07
N MET A 77 11.00 4.03 18.18
CA MET A 77 11.60 3.05 17.29
C MET A 77 12.67 3.68 16.38
N LYS A 78 12.40 4.86 15.79
CA LYS A 78 13.40 5.61 15.00
C LYS A 78 14.61 5.99 15.86
N LYS A 79 14.37 6.45 17.10
CA LYS A 79 15.43 6.89 18.01
C LYS A 79 16.36 5.74 18.41
N LYS A 80 15.81 4.55 18.66
CA LYS A 80 16.60 3.35 19.01
C LYS A 80 17.45 2.84 17.84
N ASN A 81 16.99 3.03 16.61
CA ASN A 81 17.57 2.42 15.42
C ASN A 81 18.26 3.41 14.47
N ARG A 82 18.76 4.55 14.98
CA ARG A 82 19.39 5.62 14.16
C ARG A 82 20.57 5.18 13.31
N GLN A 83 21.20 4.04 13.62
CA GLN A 83 22.36 3.49 12.92
C GLN A 83 21.99 2.44 11.85
N GLN A 84 20.71 2.05 11.74
CA GLN A 84 20.24 1.11 10.73
C GLN A 84 19.86 1.83 9.42
N PRO A 85 19.81 1.14 8.27
CA PRO A 85 19.37 1.70 6.99
C PRO A 85 17.88 2.11 6.95
N PHE A 86 17.18 2.06 8.08
CA PHE A 86 15.82 2.54 8.28
C PHE A 86 15.78 4.07 8.28
N ARG A 87 15.68 4.66 7.09
CA ARG A 87 15.84 6.11 6.89
C ARG A 87 14.58 6.89 7.28
N ASP A 88 13.39 6.42 6.90
CA ASP A 88 12.16 7.21 7.01
C ASP A 88 10.95 6.39 7.46
N VAL A 89 10.28 6.89 8.51
CA VAL A 89 9.28 6.12 9.28
C VAL A 89 7.86 6.62 9.04
N VAL A 90 7.72 7.72 8.32
CA VAL A 90 6.44 8.27 7.91
C VAL A 90 6.62 8.85 6.51
N ASP A 91 6.47 7.99 5.52
CA ASP A 91 6.27 8.44 4.13
C ASP A 91 4.78 8.70 3.93
N TRP A 92 4.45 9.94 3.57
CA TRP A 92 3.08 10.35 3.30
C TRP A 92 2.73 9.92 1.89
N ARG A 93 2.15 8.72 1.78
CA ARG A 93 1.74 8.17 0.50
C ARG A 93 0.44 8.82 0.03
N MET A 94 0.51 9.60 -1.04
CA MET A 94 -0.68 10.18 -1.66
C MET A 94 -1.28 9.20 -2.69
N VAL A 95 -2.60 9.06 -2.67
CA VAL A 95 -3.37 8.26 -3.64
C VAL A 95 -4.37 9.22 -4.29
N VAL A 96 -4.13 9.58 -5.54
CA VAL A 96 -5.08 10.36 -6.37
C VAL A 96 -5.21 9.63 -7.71
N LEU A 97 -6.45 9.34 -8.09
CA LEU A 97 -6.79 8.72 -9.37
C LEU A 97 -7.55 9.77 -10.19
N PRO A 98 -6.86 10.53 -11.06
CA PRO A 98 -7.53 11.52 -11.90
C PRO A 98 -8.45 10.81 -12.91
N ALA A 99 -9.67 11.32 -13.03
CA ALA A 99 -10.68 10.84 -13.98
C ALA A 99 -10.72 11.68 -15.27
N THR A 100 -10.12 12.87 -15.25
CA THR A 100 -10.08 13.78 -16.41
C THR A 100 -8.67 14.34 -16.65
N ALA A 101 -8.41 14.83 -17.87
CA ALA A 101 -7.13 15.47 -18.19
C ALA A 101 -6.83 16.71 -17.30
N PRO A 102 -7.81 17.61 -17.02
CA PRO A 102 -7.60 18.69 -16.05
C PRO A 102 -7.22 18.20 -14.65
N GLU A 103 -7.85 17.13 -14.16
CA GLU A 103 -7.49 16.55 -12.86
C GLU A 103 -6.06 15.98 -12.86
N ALA A 104 -5.64 15.36 -13.96
CA ALA A 104 -4.27 14.85 -14.11
C ALA A 104 -3.24 15.99 -14.11
N GLU A 105 -3.57 17.14 -14.73
CA GLU A 105 -2.74 18.34 -14.70
C GLU A 105 -2.67 18.97 -13.30
N SER A 106 -3.81 19.11 -12.61
CA SER A 106 -3.85 19.58 -11.22
C SER A 106 -3.07 18.66 -10.28
N TYR A 107 -3.09 17.34 -10.51
CA TYR A 107 -2.30 16.40 -9.73
C TYR A 107 -0.79 16.64 -9.92
N VAL A 108 -0.32 16.86 -11.15
CA VAL A 108 1.07 17.25 -11.40
C VAL A 108 1.44 18.54 -10.67
N GLN A 109 0.58 19.57 -10.76
CA GLN A 109 0.80 20.86 -10.07
C GLN A 109 0.92 20.68 -8.56
N LEU A 110 0.02 19.90 -7.95
CA LEU A 110 0.07 19.58 -6.53
C LEU A 110 1.39 18.91 -6.14
N LEU A 111 1.89 17.96 -6.94
CA LEU A 111 3.18 17.32 -6.67
C LEU A 111 4.36 18.30 -6.78
N HIS A 112 4.31 19.25 -7.72
CA HIS A 112 5.30 20.31 -7.82
C HIS A 112 5.30 21.23 -6.58
N GLU A 113 4.12 21.64 -6.12
CA GLU A 113 3.97 22.48 -4.92
C GLU A 113 4.43 21.76 -3.66
N LEU A 114 4.06 20.49 -3.49
CA LEU A 114 4.52 19.65 -2.39
C LEU A 114 6.03 19.50 -2.42
N ARG A 115 6.62 19.22 -3.59
CA ARG A 115 8.07 19.11 -3.72
C ARG A 115 8.75 20.40 -3.31
N HIS A 116 8.26 21.55 -3.77
CA HIS A 116 8.77 22.86 -3.41
C HIS A 116 8.69 23.10 -1.89
N GLY A 117 7.53 22.87 -1.28
CA GLY A 117 7.33 23.05 0.16
C GLY A 117 8.25 22.17 1.01
N LEU A 118 8.43 20.91 0.61
CA LEU A 118 9.36 19.99 1.29
C LEU A 118 10.83 20.38 1.12
N GLU A 119 11.22 20.96 -0.02
CA GLU A 119 12.57 21.50 -0.22
C GLU A 119 12.82 22.73 0.66
N GLN A 120 11.84 23.64 0.77
CA GLN A 120 11.92 24.77 1.69
C GLN A 120 12.00 24.32 3.15
N LEU A 121 11.22 23.28 3.52
CA LEU A 121 11.31 22.68 4.85
C LEU A 121 12.70 22.11 5.11
N ALA A 122 13.30 21.38 4.15
CA ALA A 122 14.67 20.88 4.25
C ALA A 122 15.67 22.00 4.55
N LEU A 123 15.61 23.10 3.78
CA LEU A 123 16.46 24.27 3.96
C LEU A 123 16.28 24.90 5.35
N SER A 124 15.04 25.14 5.76
CA SER A 124 14.73 25.72 7.08
C SER A 124 15.23 24.88 8.26
N LYS A 125 15.30 23.55 8.08
CA LYS A 125 15.79 22.61 9.09
C LYS A 125 17.28 22.28 8.94
N LYS A 126 18.01 22.96 8.03
CA LYS A 126 19.42 22.71 7.70
C LYS A 126 19.67 21.24 7.35
N ARG A 127 18.73 20.63 6.62
CA ARG A 127 18.78 19.26 6.13
C ARG A 127 19.16 19.24 4.66
N GLY A 128 19.83 18.16 4.23
CA GLY A 128 20.20 17.97 2.83
C GLY A 128 18.98 17.75 1.94
N ARG A 129 19.14 18.04 0.64
CA ARG A 129 18.14 17.71 -0.38
C ARG A 129 17.89 16.20 -0.38
N GLY A 130 16.61 15.80 -0.51
CA GLY A 130 16.21 14.38 -0.48
C GLY A 130 16.02 13.79 0.93
N GLN A 131 16.19 14.56 2.02
CA GLN A 131 15.83 14.10 3.36
C GLN A 131 14.31 14.07 3.61
N TYR A 132 13.54 14.82 2.82
CA TYR A 132 12.09 14.72 2.81
C TYR A 132 11.68 14.15 1.46
N GLN A 133 11.34 12.87 1.46
CA GLN A 133 10.92 12.16 0.27
C GLN A 133 9.49 12.54 -0.12
N LEU A 134 9.21 12.51 -1.42
CA LEU A 134 7.88 12.62 -1.98
C LEU A 134 7.62 11.39 -2.85
N THR A 135 6.61 10.60 -2.46
CA THR A 135 6.24 9.36 -3.16
C THR A 135 4.74 9.28 -3.36
N VAL A 136 4.31 8.37 -4.24
CA VAL A 136 2.88 8.14 -4.52
C VAL A 136 2.55 6.65 -4.49
N ALA A 137 1.29 6.34 -4.17
CA ALA A 137 0.68 5.06 -4.53
C ALA A 137 0.26 5.09 -5.99
N ALA A 138 0.95 4.35 -6.84
CA ALA A 138 0.67 4.33 -8.27
C ALA A 138 -0.32 3.19 -8.60
N PRO A 139 -1.43 3.45 -9.31
CA PRO A 139 -2.33 2.40 -9.76
C PRO A 139 -1.64 1.50 -10.79
N CYS A 140 -2.10 0.25 -10.92
CA CYS A 140 -1.55 -0.70 -11.90
C CYS A 140 -2.62 -1.24 -12.88
N GLY A 141 -3.85 -0.71 -12.83
CA GLY A 141 -4.88 -0.95 -13.84
C GLY A 141 -4.69 -0.06 -15.07
N ALA A 142 -4.90 -0.60 -16.26
CA ALA A 142 -4.58 0.08 -17.53
C ALA A 142 -5.26 1.44 -17.71
N SER A 143 -6.56 1.54 -17.38
CA SER A 143 -7.32 2.80 -17.45
C SER A 143 -6.70 3.87 -16.56
N ASN A 144 -6.47 3.54 -15.29
CA ASN A 144 -5.91 4.47 -14.31
C ASN A 144 -4.48 4.90 -14.66
N MET A 145 -3.63 3.98 -15.12
CA MET A 145 -2.26 4.32 -15.54
C MET A 145 -2.27 5.30 -16.74
N SER A 146 -3.15 5.07 -17.72
CA SER A 146 -3.25 5.92 -18.91
C SER A 146 -3.70 7.37 -18.63
N MET A 147 -4.35 7.61 -17.49
CA MET A 147 -4.76 8.95 -17.06
C MET A 147 -3.61 9.77 -16.44
N LEU A 148 -2.54 9.12 -16.01
CA LEU A 148 -1.44 9.79 -15.32
C LEU A 148 -0.47 10.46 -16.29
N ARG A 149 -0.03 11.68 -15.93
CA ARG A 149 1.09 12.36 -16.59
C ARG A 149 2.43 11.85 -16.05
N ILE A 150 2.72 10.57 -16.26
CA ILE A 150 3.82 9.83 -15.61
C ILE A 150 5.17 10.56 -15.74
N ALA A 151 5.53 11.02 -16.94
CA ALA A 151 6.81 11.68 -17.18
C ALA A 151 6.95 13.02 -16.43
N ASP A 152 5.85 13.77 -16.27
CA ASP A 152 5.85 15.03 -15.54
C ASP A 152 5.93 14.78 -14.02
N MET A 153 5.16 13.82 -13.53
CA MET A 153 5.20 13.38 -12.12
C MET A 153 6.59 12.85 -11.72
N ASP A 154 7.25 12.08 -12.58
CA ASP A 154 8.55 11.47 -12.26
C ASP A 154 9.65 12.51 -11.96
N ARG A 155 9.52 13.74 -12.48
CA ARG A 155 10.49 14.82 -12.26
C ARG A 155 10.56 15.28 -10.80
N VAL A 156 9.49 15.08 -10.04
CA VAL A 156 9.36 15.59 -8.66
C VAL A 156 9.29 14.48 -7.61
N LEU A 157 9.02 13.25 -8.03
CA LEU A 157 8.93 12.08 -7.14
C LEU A 157 10.30 11.45 -6.90
N ASP A 158 10.53 10.98 -5.67
CA ASP A 158 11.73 10.21 -5.32
C ASP A 158 11.62 8.76 -5.81
N PHE A 159 10.47 8.12 -5.60
CA PHE A 159 10.13 6.80 -6.14
C PHE A 159 8.61 6.58 -6.17
N TRP A 160 8.19 5.54 -6.89
CA TRP A 160 6.81 5.14 -7.11
C TRP A 160 6.53 3.84 -6.37
N ASN A 161 5.51 3.83 -5.51
CA ASN A 161 5.03 2.59 -4.90
C ASN A 161 3.88 2.04 -5.75
N LEU A 162 4.17 1.07 -6.62
CA LEU A 162 3.19 0.45 -7.50
C LEU A 162 2.22 -0.41 -6.69
N MET A 163 0.91 -0.14 -6.80
CA MET A 163 -0.16 -0.96 -6.22
C MET A 163 -0.43 -2.15 -7.15
N ALA A 164 0.57 -3.02 -7.29
CA ALA A 164 0.55 -4.15 -8.21
C ALA A 164 -0.21 -5.37 -7.62
N TYR A 165 -1.41 -5.07 -7.15
CA TYR A 165 -2.37 -5.97 -6.51
C TYR A 165 -3.79 -5.45 -6.79
N ASP A 166 -4.82 -6.16 -6.35
CA ASP A 166 -6.22 -5.89 -6.71
C ASP A 166 -6.46 -5.93 -8.24
N PHE A 167 -5.74 -6.78 -8.97
CA PHE A 167 -5.97 -7.01 -10.40
C PHE A 167 -7.27 -7.77 -10.70
N ALA A 168 -7.83 -8.43 -9.69
CA ALA A 168 -9.05 -9.21 -9.78
C ALA A 168 -9.88 -9.03 -8.51
N GLY A 169 -11.20 -8.93 -8.63
CA GLY A 169 -12.10 -8.80 -7.48
C GLY A 169 -13.58 -8.99 -7.84
N SER A 170 -14.47 -8.59 -6.93
CA SER A 170 -15.94 -8.75 -7.06
C SER A 170 -16.57 -8.00 -8.23
N TRP A 171 -15.81 -7.12 -8.88
CA TRP A 171 -16.21 -6.37 -10.06
C TRP A 171 -15.96 -7.14 -11.37
N ASP A 172 -15.20 -8.24 -11.33
CA ASP A 172 -14.89 -9.05 -12.50
C ASP A 172 -15.97 -10.12 -12.74
N PRO A 173 -16.17 -10.56 -14.00
CA PRO A 173 -17.16 -11.60 -14.31
C PRO A 173 -16.70 -13.01 -13.92
N VAL A 174 -15.41 -13.19 -13.64
CA VAL A 174 -14.78 -14.48 -13.32
C VAL A 174 -13.77 -14.32 -12.19
N ALA A 175 -13.56 -15.39 -11.43
CA ALA A 175 -12.50 -15.44 -10.42
C ALA A 175 -11.13 -15.37 -11.09
N ASN A 176 -10.16 -14.64 -10.52
CA ASN A 176 -8.85 -14.50 -11.12
C ASN A 176 -7.74 -14.16 -10.11
N HIS A 177 -6.49 -14.14 -10.56
CA HIS A 177 -5.34 -13.77 -9.75
C HIS A 177 -5.30 -12.26 -9.48
N GLN A 178 -5.27 -11.86 -8.21
CA GLN A 178 -5.24 -10.44 -7.84
C GLN A 178 -3.84 -9.80 -7.90
N ALA A 179 -2.77 -10.59 -7.96
CA ALA A 179 -1.39 -10.12 -7.80
C ALA A 179 -0.36 -10.97 -8.56
N ASN A 180 -0.74 -11.47 -9.74
CA ASN A 180 0.14 -12.23 -10.63
C ASN A 180 1.29 -11.39 -11.18
N LEU A 181 2.51 -11.94 -11.17
CA LEU A 181 3.68 -11.31 -11.79
C LEU A 181 3.50 -11.13 -13.30
N SER A 182 3.02 -12.19 -13.97
CA SER A 182 2.84 -12.25 -15.42
C SER A 182 1.39 -12.60 -15.77
N GLY A 183 0.95 -12.19 -16.95
CA GLY A 183 -0.33 -12.65 -17.53
C GLY A 183 -0.11 -13.87 -18.42
N THR A 184 -1.19 -14.55 -18.82
CA THR A 184 -1.09 -15.50 -19.94
C THR A 184 -1.06 -14.72 -21.26
N GLU A 185 -0.29 -15.21 -22.24
CA GLU A 185 -0.18 -14.61 -23.60
C GLU A 185 -1.54 -14.38 -24.27
N SER A 186 -2.53 -15.21 -23.93
CA SER A 186 -3.89 -15.11 -24.47
C SER A 186 -4.80 -14.12 -23.73
N SER A 187 -4.33 -13.47 -22.66
CA SER A 187 -5.17 -12.63 -21.79
C SER A 187 -4.74 -11.16 -21.75
N ASN A 188 -5.72 -10.27 -21.91
CA ASN A 188 -5.57 -8.84 -21.65
C ASN A 188 -5.61 -8.49 -20.15
N LEU A 189 -5.45 -9.48 -19.27
CA LEU A 189 -5.53 -9.30 -17.82
C LEU A 189 -4.36 -8.44 -17.31
N PRO A 190 -4.58 -7.62 -16.28
CA PRO A 190 -3.50 -6.90 -15.60
C PRO A 190 -2.45 -7.85 -15.01
N SER A 191 -1.22 -7.38 -14.90
CA SER A 191 -0.12 -8.09 -14.23
C SER A 191 0.95 -7.09 -13.75
N VAL A 192 1.82 -7.53 -12.84
CA VAL A 192 2.97 -6.73 -12.40
C VAL A 192 3.85 -6.35 -13.58
N ASP A 193 4.20 -7.31 -14.44
CA ASP A 193 5.05 -7.10 -15.61
C ASP A 193 4.48 -6.03 -16.57
N LYS A 194 3.17 -6.08 -16.85
CA LYS A 194 2.51 -5.08 -17.71
C LYS A 194 2.56 -3.68 -17.08
N ALA A 195 2.31 -3.58 -15.78
CA ALA A 195 2.39 -2.31 -15.07
C ALA A 195 3.82 -1.75 -15.06
N VAL A 196 4.81 -2.57 -14.70
CA VAL A 196 6.23 -2.16 -14.72
C VAL A 196 6.65 -1.70 -16.11
N LYS A 197 6.36 -2.47 -17.16
CA LYS A 197 6.65 -2.09 -18.55
C LYS A 197 6.01 -0.77 -18.94
N HIS A 198 4.76 -0.52 -18.51
CA HIS A 198 4.07 0.73 -18.77
C HIS A 198 4.79 1.93 -18.14
N TYR A 199 5.18 1.86 -16.87
CA TYR A 199 5.92 2.97 -16.24
C TYR A 199 7.30 3.19 -16.86
N LEU A 200 8.02 2.10 -17.18
CA LEU A 200 9.32 2.17 -17.86
C LEU A 200 9.20 2.81 -19.26
N SER A 201 8.16 2.45 -20.03
CA SER A 201 7.94 3.01 -21.38
C SER A 201 7.61 4.51 -21.35
N HIS A 202 7.17 5.03 -20.21
CA HIS A 202 6.93 6.46 -19.98
C HIS A 202 8.12 7.18 -19.32
N GLY A 203 9.29 6.53 -19.28
CA GLY A 203 10.56 7.15 -18.88
C GLY A 203 10.92 7.04 -17.39
N VAL A 204 10.10 6.36 -16.58
CA VAL A 204 10.46 6.12 -15.17
C VAL A 204 11.66 5.17 -15.11
N LYS A 205 12.67 5.52 -14.32
CA LYS A 205 13.83 4.65 -14.10
C LYS A 205 13.43 3.44 -13.25
N ALA A 206 13.91 2.25 -13.61
CA ALA A 206 13.63 1.02 -12.86
C ALA A 206 13.99 1.14 -11.36
N SER A 207 15.07 1.84 -11.02
CA SER A 207 15.49 2.09 -9.64
C SER A 207 14.51 2.93 -8.81
N LYS A 208 13.52 3.56 -9.45
CA LYS A 208 12.45 4.33 -8.79
C LYS A 208 11.16 3.54 -8.65
N LEU A 209 11.08 2.30 -9.13
CA LEU A 209 9.86 1.49 -9.04
C LEU A 209 9.95 0.55 -7.83
N VAL A 210 9.00 0.67 -6.91
CA VAL A 210 8.81 -0.23 -5.78
C VAL A 210 7.53 -1.02 -6.03
N VAL A 211 7.67 -2.32 -6.31
CA VAL A 211 6.54 -3.22 -6.58
C VAL A 211 5.83 -3.55 -5.27
N GLY A 212 4.52 -3.34 -5.25
CA GLY A 212 3.66 -3.69 -4.14
C GLY A 212 3.38 -5.18 -4.08
N MET A 213 3.42 -5.73 -2.87
CA MET A 213 3.04 -7.11 -2.56
C MET A 213 1.88 -7.05 -1.56
N PRO A 214 0.70 -7.61 -1.88
CA PRO A 214 -0.39 -7.62 -0.91
C PRO A 214 -0.01 -8.48 0.29
N LEU A 215 -0.59 -8.19 1.46
CA LEU A 215 -0.53 -9.08 2.63
C LEU A 215 -1.93 -9.60 2.96
N TYR A 216 -2.72 -9.82 1.92
CA TYR A 216 -4.09 -10.30 1.97
C TYR A 216 -4.46 -11.05 0.68
N GLY A 217 -5.44 -11.93 0.79
CA GLY A 217 -6.12 -12.65 -0.28
C GLY A 217 -7.47 -12.03 -0.60
N ARG A 218 -7.84 -11.89 -1.88
CA ARG A 218 -9.24 -11.69 -2.28
C ARG A 218 -9.92 -13.03 -2.49
N ALA A 219 -11.19 -13.17 -2.13
CA ALA A 219 -11.93 -14.41 -2.23
C ALA A 219 -13.06 -14.37 -3.26
N PHE A 220 -13.35 -15.54 -3.82
CA PHE A 220 -14.45 -15.81 -4.74
C PHE A 220 -15.14 -17.11 -4.27
N ALA A 221 -16.45 -17.05 -4.05
CA ALA A 221 -17.25 -18.18 -3.60
C ALA A 221 -17.90 -18.92 -4.77
N ASP A 222 -18.27 -20.19 -4.57
CA ASP A 222 -19.03 -20.97 -5.54
C ASP A 222 -18.41 -20.97 -6.95
N THR A 223 -17.11 -21.26 -7.03
CA THR A 223 -16.35 -21.23 -8.29
C THR A 223 -15.47 -22.46 -8.46
N SER A 224 -15.21 -22.83 -9.72
CA SER A 224 -14.37 -23.98 -10.08
C SER A 224 -12.88 -23.65 -10.22
N GLY A 225 -12.48 -22.38 -10.11
CA GLY A 225 -11.09 -22.00 -10.34
C GLY A 225 -10.92 -20.56 -10.83
N PRO A 226 -9.68 -20.02 -10.79
CA PRO A 226 -9.31 -18.91 -11.65
C PRO A 226 -9.72 -19.16 -13.11
N GLY A 227 -10.35 -18.16 -13.74
CA GLY A 227 -10.91 -18.24 -15.09
C GLY A 227 -12.37 -18.72 -15.15
N SER A 228 -12.97 -19.11 -14.02
CA SER A 228 -14.37 -19.56 -13.95
C SER A 228 -15.29 -18.51 -13.34
N ALA A 229 -16.58 -18.57 -13.66
CA ALA A 229 -17.61 -17.79 -12.98
C ALA A 229 -17.64 -18.12 -11.48
N TYR A 230 -18.21 -17.21 -10.68
CA TYR A 230 -18.33 -17.32 -9.23
C TYR A 230 -19.66 -16.72 -8.78
N SER A 231 -20.10 -17.06 -7.57
CA SER A 231 -21.30 -16.47 -6.96
C SER A 231 -20.98 -15.92 -5.57
N GLY A 232 -20.73 -14.61 -5.51
CA GLY A 232 -20.35 -13.92 -4.28
C GLY A 232 -18.87 -14.06 -3.90
N VAL A 233 -18.48 -13.40 -2.82
CA VAL A 233 -17.07 -13.34 -2.37
C VAL A 233 -16.80 -14.08 -1.07
N GLY A 234 -17.83 -14.72 -0.50
CA GLY A 234 -17.72 -15.39 0.78
C GLY A 234 -17.40 -14.42 1.92
N LYS A 235 -16.92 -14.99 3.04
CA LYS A 235 -16.50 -14.21 4.22
C LYS A 235 -15.10 -13.62 4.03
N GLY A 236 -14.64 -12.88 5.03
CA GLY A 236 -13.25 -12.50 5.16
C GLY A 236 -12.82 -12.36 6.61
N SER A 237 -11.56 -11.97 6.82
CA SER A 237 -11.01 -11.76 8.17
C SER A 237 -11.64 -10.55 8.87
N TRP A 238 -12.00 -9.52 8.10
CA TRP A 238 -12.53 -8.24 8.60
C TRP A 238 -13.58 -7.64 7.68
N GLU A 239 -13.46 -7.90 6.38
CA GLU A 239 -14.36 -7.46 5.32
C GLU A 239 -14.62 -8.66 4.42
N ASP A 240 -15.87 -8.87 4.02
CA ASP A 240 -16.26 -9.98 3.16
C ASP A 240 -15.43 -9.97 1.86
N GLY A 241 -14.96 -11.14 1.44
CA GLY A 241 -14.09 -11.27 0.28
C GLY A 241 -12.61 -10.91 0.49
N ILE A 242 -12.18 -10.55 1.72
CA ILE A 242 -10.78 -10.21 2.01
C ILE A 242 -10.25 -10.99 3.22
N TRP A 243 -9.24 -11.81 3.00
CA TRP A 243 -8.56 -12.59 4.02
C TRP A 243 -7.16 -12.07 4.30
N ASP A 244 -6.80 -11.88 5.57
CA ASP A 244 -5.41 -11.56 5.92
C ASP A 244 -4.50 -12.73 5.51
N TYR A 245 -3.31 -12.44 4.96
CA TYR A 245 -2.38 -13.49 4.51
C TYR A 245 -2.00 -14.48 5.62
N LYS A 246 -1.88 -14.00 6.87
CA LYS A 246 -1.48 -14.82 8.03
C LYS A 246 -2.46 -15.96 8.38
N VAL A 247 -3.70 -15.90 7.88
CA VAL A 247 -4.72 -16.95 8.12
C VAL A 247 -4.92 -17.83 6.90
N LEU A 248 -4.07 -17.72 5.88
CA LEU A 248 -4.16 -18.50 4.66
C LEU A 248 -3.06 -19.57 4.56
N PRO A 249 -3.34 -20.75 3.97
CA PRO A 249 -4.65 -21.21 3.50
C PRO A 249 -5.63 -21.47 4.65
N GLN A 250 -6.94 -21.38 4.38
CA GLN A 250 -7.97 -21.75 5.36
C GLN A 250 -7.96 -23.27 5.60
N PRO A 251 -8.39 -23.75 6.79
CA PRO A 251 -8.52 -25.18 7.05
C PRO A 251 -9.38 -25.88 5.98
N GLY A 252 -8.85 -26.96 5.38
CA GLY A 252 -9.52 -27.69 4.30
C GLY A 252 -9.10 -27.26 2.89
N ALA A 253 -8.64 -26.02 2.72
CA ALA A 253 -8.18 -25.52 1.43
C ALA A 253 -6.81 -26.06 1.04
N GLN A 254 -6.63 -26.39 -0.24
CA GLN A 254 -5.35 -26.75 -0.83
C GLN A 254 -4.70 -25.54 -1.52
N GLU A 255 -3.39 -25.36 -1.34
CA GLU A 255 -2.61 -24.32 -2.01
C GLU A 255 -2.12 -24.77 -3.40
N PHE A 256 -2.22 -23.88 -4.37
CA PHE A 256 -1.84 -24.08 -5.77
C PHE A 256 -0.91 -22.94 -6.21
N ASN A 257 0.24 -23.31 -6.77
CA ASN A 257 1.23 -22.38 -7.29
C ASN A 257 1.24 -22.41 -8.82
N ARG A 258 1.12 -21.24 -9.43
CA ARG A 258 1.23 -20.99 -10.88
C ARG A 258 2.56 -20.29 -11.15
N TYR A 259 3.63 -21.08 -11.23
CA TYR A 259 4.98 -20.57 -11.48
C TYR A 259 5.11 -19.85 -12.83
N ASP A 260 4.32 -20.26 -13.83
CA ASP A 260 4.23 -19.60 -15.12
C ASP A 260 3.70 -18.16 -15.03
N LEU A 261 2.86 -17.88 -14.03
CA LEU A 261 2.27 -16.56 -13.78
C LEU A 261 2.94 -15.81 -12.62
N GLY A 262 3.76 -16.49 -11.82
CA GLY A 262 4.22 -15.98 -10.52
C GLY A 262 3.04 -15.64 -9.61
N ALA A 263 2.06 -16.55 -9.51
CA ALA A 263 0.86 -16.37 -8.71
C ALA A 263 0.55 -17.61 -7.88
N SER A 264 -0.16 -17.42 -6.77
CA SER A 264 -0.61 -18.52 -5.90
C SER A 264 -2.09 -18.34 -5.54
N PHE A 265 -2.78 -19.42 -5.20
CA PHE A 265 -4.14 -19.38 -4.66
C PHE A 265 -4.41 -20.61 -3.79
N SER A 266 -5.29 -20.49 -2.81
CA SER A 266 -5.86 -21.62 -2.09
C SER A 266 -7.29 -21.88 -2.57
N TYR A 267 -7.67 -23.15 -2.67
CA TYR A 267 -9.00 -23.57 -3.09
C TYR A 267 -9.53 -24.66 -2.17
N ASP A 268 -10.76 -24.47 -1.69
CA ASP A 268 -11.56 -25.49 -1.03
C ASP A 268 -12.78 -25.84 -1.91
N PRO A 269 -12.86 -27.05 -2.48
CA PRO A 269 -13.94 -27.47 -3.39
C PRO A 269 -15.39 -27.25 -2.93
N PRO A 270 -15.74 -27.30 -1.63
CA PRO A 270 -17.10 -27.06 -1.14
C PRO A 270 -17.38 -25.61 -0.70
N VAL A 271 -16.42 -24.67 -0.74
CA VAL A 271 -16.60 -23.35 -0.11
C VAL A 271 -16.07 -22.20 -0.98
N ASP A 272 -14.75 -21.97 -1.05
CA ASP A 272 -14.19 -20.71 -1.58
C ASP A 272 -12.83 -20.91 -2.30
N ILE A 273 -12.49 -19.97 -3.19
CA ILE A 273 -11.13 -19.74 -3.70
C ILE A 273 -10.58 -18.43 -3.14
N VAL A 274 -9.35 -18.46 -2.63
CA VAL A 274 -8.63 -17.28 -2.14
C VAL A 274 -7.23 -17.20 -2.78
N PRO A 275 -7.01 -16.34 -3.79
CA PRO A 275 -5.67 -15.93 -4.22
C PRO A 275 -4.71 -15.65 -3.05
N LEU A 276 -3.51 -16.23 -3.12
CA LEU A 276 -2.44 -16.07 -2.15
C LEU A 276 -1.31 -15.22 -2.74
N CYS A 277 -0.55 -14.58 -1.85
CA CYS A 277 0.72 -14.00 -2.22
C CYS A 277 1.74 -15.13 -2.41
N HIS A 278 2.62 -15.01 -3.40
CA HIS A 278 3.66 -16.00 -3.66
C HIS A 278 4.51 -16.22 -2.40
N LYS A 279 4.72 -17.50 -2.03
CA LYS A 279 5.36 -17.88 -0.76
C LYS A 279 6.88 -17.96 -0.79
N ASP A 280 7.51 -17.82 -1.95
CA ASP A 280 8.95 -18.08 -2.15
C ASP A 280 9.70 -16.91 -2.79
#